data_AF-A0A9E5GH25-F1
#
_entry.id   AF-A0A9E5GH25-F1
#
_cell.length_a   1.000
_cell.length_b   1.000
_cell.length_c   1.000
_cell.angle_alpha   90.00
_cell.angle_beta   90.00
_cell.angle_gamma   90.00
#
_symmetry.space_group_name_H-M   'P 1'
#
loop_
_entity.id
_entity.type
_entity.pdbx_description
1 polymer ?
#
loop_
_entity_poly.entity_id
_entity_poly.type
_entity_poly.pdbx_seq_one_letter_code
_entity_poly.pdbx_strand_id
1 'polypeptide(L)'
;MQRNERILYLLVIILISVFAILGIVLEGPIQVIQKTLSLQTQSARLISDFTLYGVGTAMFNAASVGALALLLIFHATVSLSGPTVSAILTLMGFSFFGNTLLNSVPLILGVWIASKVARKTFGSYSLIALFGTALGPLVTFVMFSLNLPFSISIPLGMVSGLAAGFILPSVAGSMLQLHQGYNLYNIGFSCGFIGLFASNLLIAANKMQGLTILVNEVFSLPLFLTIPSFSLLLILTALIIDKPKKCYTGFKEIQK
;
A
#
# COMPACT_ATOMS: atom_id res chain seq x y z
N MET A 1 -15.91 20.48 1.77
CA MET A 1 -14.67 20.16 2.50
C MET A 1 -14.54 21.01 3.74
N GLN A 2 -14.48 20.36 4.90
CA GLN A 2 -14.24 21.02 6.18
C GLN A 2 -12.78 21.50 6.29
N ARG A 3 -12.48 22.46 7.16
CA ARG A 3 -11.12 23.00 7.34
C ARG A 3 -10.09 21.91 7.64
N ASN A 4 -10.43 20.97 8.53
CA ASN A 4 -9.53 19.90 8.95
C ASN A 4 -9.22 18.95 7.80
N GLU A 5 -10.23 18.61 7.00
CA GLU A 5 -10.07 17.80 5.80
C GLU A 5 -9.11 18.46 4.79
N ARG A 6 -9.23 19.78 4.55
CA ARG A 6 -8.30 20.51 3.67
C ARG A 6 -6.86 20.44 4.18
N ILE A 7 -6.65 20.55 5.49
CA ILE A 7 -5.32 20.43 6.11
C ILE A 7 -4.74 19.02 5.87
N LEU A 8 -5.56 17.97 6.01
CA LEU A 8 -5.13 16.60 5.75
C LEU A 8 -4.78 16.37 4.27
N TYR A 9 -5.55 16.95 3.33
CA TYR A 9 -5.22 16.87 1.91
C TYR A 9 -3.89 17.55 1.61
N LEU A 10 -3.68 18.75 2.16
CA LEU A 10 -2.43 19.49 2.01
C LEU A 10 -1.24 18.70 2.60
N LEU A 11 -1.42 18.11 3.79
CA LEU A 11 -0.41 17.25 4.42
C LEU A 11 -0.03 16.08 3.49
N VAL A 12 -1.01 15.31 3.02
CA VAL A 12 -0.74 14.13 2.18
C VAL A 12 -0.10 14.53 0.86
N ILE A 13 -0.55 15.62 0.23
CA ILE A 13 0.06 16.15 -1.00
C ILE A 13 1.52 16.56 -0.76
N ILE A 14 1.83 17.22 0.36
CA ILE A 14 3.21 17.58 0.72
C ILE A 14 4.06 16.30 0.89
N LEU A 15 3.59 15.32 1.64
CA LEU A 15 4.32 14.07 1.88
C LEU A 15 4.62 13.33 0.57
N ILE A 16 3.62 13.18 -0.30
CA ILE A 16 3.79 12.56 -1.63
C ILE A 16 4.79 13.36 -2.48
N SER A 17 4.65 14.68 -2.50
CA SER A 17 5.52 15.56 -3.30
C SER A 17 6.96 15.52 -2.82
N VAL A 18 7.21 15.46 -1.50
CA VAL A 18 8.56 15.34 -0.95
C VAL A 18 9.22 14.04 -1.42
N PHE A 19 8.52 12.90 -1.38
CA PHE A 19 9.07 11.64 -1.91
C PHE A 19 9.32 11.68 -3.42
N ALA A 20 8.41 12.28 -4.19
CA ALA A 20 8.59 12.42 -5.64
C ALA A 20 9.80 13.30 -5.97
N ILE A 21 9.94 14.45 -5.32
CA ILE A 21 11.05 15.40 -5.52
C ILE A 21 12.36 14.76 -5.08
N LEU A 22 12.43 14.14 -3.89
CA LEU A 22 13.65 13.47 -3.44
C LEU A 22 14.04 12.32 -4.37
N GLY A 23 13.07 11.55 -4.88
CA GLY A 23 13.33 10.52 -5.88
C GLY A 23 13.98 11.07 -7.15
N ILE A 24 13.44 12.18 -7.67
CA ILE A 24 13.98 12.88 -8.84
C ILE A 24 15.36 13.49 -8.56
N VAL A 25 15.57 14.10 -7.40
CA VAL A 25 16.86 14.73 -7.04
C VAL A 25 17.97 13.70 -6.88
N LEU A 26 17.66 12.51 -6.33
CA LEU A 26 18.66 11.47 -6.07
C LEU A 26 19.13 10.75 -7.33
N GLU A 27 18.25 10.52 -8.31
CA GLU A 27 18.56 9.70 -9.49
C GLU A 27 18.44 10.44 -10.82
N GLY A 28 17.88 11.65 -10.83
CA GLY A 28 17.58 12.41 -12.03
C GLY A 28 16.20 12.06 -12.63
N PRO A 29 15.54 13.02 -13.29
CA PRO A 29 14.12 12.89 -13.69
C PRO A 29 13.86 11.77 -14.71
N ILE A 30 14.78 11.55 -15.65
CA ILE A 30 14.60 10.54 -16.70
C ILE A 30 14.89 9.15 -16.15
N GLN A 31 15.99 8.99 -15.41
CA GLN A 31 16.42 7.69 -14.90
C GLN A 31 15.46 7.16 -13.84
N VAL A 32 14.96 8.01 -12.94
CA VAL A 32 14.02 7.59 -11.90
C VAL A 32 12.72 7.04 -12.50
N ILE A 33 12.23 7.65 -13.58
CA ILE A 33 11.02 7.19 -14.29
C ILE A 33 11.31 5.85 -14.96
N GLN A 34 12.42 5.73 -15.70
CA GLN A 34 12.80 4.48 -16.38
C GLN A 34 12.95 3.31 -15.40
N LYS A 35 13.63 3.53 -14.28
CA LYS A 35 13.80 2.52 -13.23
C LYS A 35 12.50 2.20 -12.49
N THR A 36 11.64 3.20 -12.26
CA THR A 36 10.32 2.95 -11.66
C THR A 36 9.43 2.12 -12.58
N LEU A 37 9.53 2.32 -13.90
CA LEU A 37 8.85 1.49 -14.90
C LEU A 37 9.39 0.06 -14.94
N SER A 38 10.72 -0.12 -14.91
CA SER A 38 11.32 -1.46 -14.86
C SER A 38 11.04 -2.20 -13.55
N LEU A 39 10.83 -1.45 -12.47
CA LEU A 39 10.44 -1.98 -11.15
C LEU A 39 9.02 -2.56 -11.16
N GLN A 40 8.10 -2.07 -12.00
CA GLN A 40 6.76 -2.66 -12.15
C GLN A 40 6.81 -4.13 -12.61
N THR A 41 7.84 -4.53 -13.34
CA THR A 41 8.01 -5.89 -13.86
C THR A 41 8.86 -6.78 -12.98
N GLN A 42 9.26 -6.32 -11.80
CA GLN A 42 10.01 -7.13 -10.84
C GLN A 42 9.04 -7.94 -9.97
N SER A 43 9.37 -9.23 -9.78
CA SER A 43 8.65 -10.03 -8.80
C SER A 43 8.95 -9.52 -7.39
N ALA A 44 7.91 -9.44 -6.57
CA ALA A 44 7.94 -8.68 -5.33
C ALA A 44 7.64 -9.57 -4.12
N ARG A 45 8.21 -10.78 -4.11
CA ARG A 45 8.02 -11.70 -2.98
C ARG A 45 8.76 -11.17 -1.75
N LEU A 46 7.98 -10.89 -0.70
CA LEU A 46 8.53 -10.39 0.56
C LEU A 46 9.57 -11.38 1.14
N ILE A 47 10.76 -10.93 1.56
CA ILE A 47 11.27 -9.55 1.60
C ILE A 47 12.00 -9.20 0.29
N SER A 48 11.36 -8.35 -0.53
CA SER A 48 11.94 -7.76 -1.73
C SER A 48 12.18 -6.26 -1.51
N ASP A 49 13.38 -5.89 -1.08
CA ASP A 49 13.74 -4.50 -0.84
C ASP A 49 13.96 -3.74 -2.16
N PHE A 50 13.06 -2.82 -2.48
CA PHE A 50 13.13 -2.04 -3.71
C PHE A 50 14.21 -0.95 -3.70
N THR A 51 14.77 -0.62 -2.54
CA THR A 51 15.89 0.32 -2.48
C THR A 51 17.16 -0.24 -3.14
N LEU A 52 17.25 -1.56 -3.35
CA LEU A 52 18.31 -2.21 -4.13
C LEU A 52 18.34 -1.75 -5.60
N TYR A 53 17.21 -1.35 -6.15
CA TYR A 53 17.12 -0.80 -7.51
C TYR A 53 17.43 0.71 -7.55
N GLY A 54 17.57 1.32 -6.38
CA GLY A 54 17.81 2.75 -6.19
C GLY A 54 16.91 3.31 -5.09
N VAL A 55 17.49 4.03 -4.15
CA VAL A 55 16.75 4.69 -3.06
C VAL A 55 15.76 5.72 -3.63
N GLY A 56 16.18 6.50 -4.62
CA GLY A 56 15.32 7.49 -5.26
C GLY A 56 14.18 6.85 -6.05
N THR A 57 14.46 5.74 -6.74
CA THR A 57 13.48 4.93 -7.46
C THR A 57 12.42 4.36 -6.50
N ALA A 58 12.83 3.82 -5.35
CA ALA A 58 11.90 3.32 -4.34
C ALA A 58 11.00 4.45 -3.78
N MET A 59 11.59 5.62 -3.47
CA MET A 59 10.83 6.80 -3.02
C MET A 59 9.84 7.30 -4.07
N PHE A 60 10.24 7.31 -5.35
CA PHE A 60 9.38 7.73 -6.45
C PHE A 60 8.23 6.72 -6.71
N ASN A 61 8.50 5.41 -6.61
CA ASN A 61 7.46 4.38 -6.63
C ASN A 61 6.46 4.58 -5.48
N ALA A 62 6.95 4.82 -4.27
CA ALA A 62 6.11 5.11 -3.11
C ALA A 62 5.25 6.35 -3.31
N ALA A 63 5.80 7.44 -3.86
CA ALA A 63 5.02 8.63 -4.22
C ALA A 63 3.95 8.33 -5.26
N SER A 64 4.26 7.53 -6.27
CA SER A 64 3.33 7.15 -7.35
C SER A 64 2.14 6.35 -6.81
N VAL A 65 2.40 5.34 -5.96
CA VAL A 65 1.35 4.57 -5.30
C VAL A 65 0.56 5.42 -4.31
N GLY A 66 1.21 6.31 -3.56
CA GLY A 66 0.54 7.26 -2.68
C GLY A 66 -0.40 8.20 -3.45
N ALA A 67 0.02 8.67 -4.63
CA ALA A 67 -0.81 9.49 -5.51
C ALA A 67 -2.03 8.70 -6.03
N LEU A 68 -1.85 7.44 -6.43
CA LEU A 68 -2.97 6.55 -6.80
C LEU A 68 -3.96 6.43 -5.64
N ALA A 69 -3.47 6.20 -4.41
CA ALA A 69 -4.33 6.08 -3.24
C ALA A 69 -5.11 7.36 -2.93
N LEU A 70 -4.46 8.53 -3.03
CA LEU A 70 -5.11 9.83 -2.84
C LEU A 70 -6.17 10.09 -3.93
N LEU A 71 -5.87 9.79 -5.19
CA LEU A 71 -6.81 9.90 -6.30
C LEU A 71 -8.03 9.00 -6.09
N LEU A 72 -7.83 7.76 -5.61
CA LEU A 72 -8.92 6.85 -5.32
C LEU A 72 -9.84 7.36 -4.21
N ILE A 73 -9.30 7.90 -3.13
CA ILE A 73 -10.10 8.50 -2.05
C ILE A 73 -10.94 9.67 -2.58
N PHE A 74 -10.32 10.55 -3.39
CA PHE A 74 -11.00 11.69 -4.00
C PHE A 74 -12.16 11.24 -4.91
N HIS A 75 -11.93 10.28 -5.81
CA HIS A 75 -12.98 9.77 -6.72
C HIS A 75 -14.04 8.92 -6.00
N ALA A 76 -13.67 8.23 -4.93
CA ALA A 76 -14.61 7.47 -4.11
C ALA A 76 -15.52 8.37 -3.25
N THR A 77 -15.32 9.69 -3.29
CA THR A 77 -16.04 10.70 -2.47
C THR A 77 -15.99 10.40 -0.98
N VAL A 78 -14.87 9.82 -0.53
CA VAL A 78 -14.64 9.48 0.89
C VAL A 78 -13.92 10.63 1.56
N SER A 79 -14.37 11.03 2.74
CA SER A 79 -13.74 12.09 3.51
C SER A 79 -12.33 11.69 3.94
N LEU A 80 -11.36 12.56 3.71
CA LEU A 80 -10.01 12.33 4.20
C LEU A 80 -9.96 12.55 5.72
N SER A 81 -9.69 11.46 6.43
CA SER A 81 -9.66 11.32 7.89
C SER A 81 -8.44 10.51 8.33
N GLY A 82 -8.26 10.31 9.64
CA GLY A 82 -7.15 9.52 10.20
C GLY A 82 -6.97 8.14 9.55
N PRO A 83 -8.01 7.29 9.46
CA PRO A 83 -7.91 5.98 8.82
C PRO A 83 -7.50 6.03 7.35
N THR A 84 -8.02 6.97 6.57
CA THR A 84 -7.65 7.10 5.14
C THR A 84 -6.23 7.63 4.95
N VAL A 85 -5.78 8.55 5.81
CA VAL A 85 -4.39 9.04 5.79
C VAL A 85 -3.45 7.90 6.17
N SER A 86 -3.78 7.12 7.21
CA SER A 86 -3.03 5.92 7.57
C SER A 86 -2.95 4.94 6.41
N ALA A 87 -4.06 4.69 5.70
CA ALA A 87 -4.06 3.80 4.55
C ALA A 87 -3.10 4.26 3.45
N ILE A 88 -3.12 5.55 3.10
CA ILE A 88 -2.21 6.11 2.08
C ILE A 88 -0.75 5.96 2.52
N LEU A 89 -0.41 6.30 3.77
CA LEU A 89 0.95 6.18 4.28
C LEU A 89 1.43 4.73 4.37
N THR A 90 0.56 3.80 4.76
CA THR A 90 0.84 2.37 4.77
C THR A 90 1.14 1.88 3.35
N LEU A 91 0.39 2.33 2.34
CA LEU A 91 0.61 1.97 0.94
C LEU A 91 1.94 2.50 0.41
N MET A 92 2.29 3.74 0.76
CA MET A 92 3.61 4.30 0.48
C MET A 92 4.72 3.44 1.12
N GLY A 93 4.53 2.97 2.36
CA GLY A 93 5.46 2.06 3.03
C GLY A 93 5.60 0.70 2.33
N PHE A 94 4.48 0.06 1.98
CA PHE A 94 4.50 -1.21 1.22
C PHE A 94 5.17 -1.10 -0.14
N SER A 95 5.23 0.11 -0.70
CA SER A 95 5.86 0.37 -1.99
C SER A 95 7.39 0.28 -1.96
N PHE A 96 8.01 0.23 -0.77
CA PHE A 96 9.42 -0.12 -0.61
C PHE A 96 9.66 -1.63 -0.60
N PHE A 97 8.61 -2.43 -0.39
CA PHE A 97 8.70 -3.88 -0.15
C PHE A 97 7.81 -4.69 -1.10
N GLY A 98 7.62 -4.18 -2.32
CA GLY A 98 7.00 -4.96 -3.38
C GLY A 98 5.65 -4.49 -3.89
N ASN A 99 5.08 -3.43 -3.30
CA ASN A 99 3.86 -2.84 -3.84
C ASN A 99 4.18 -1.87 -4.99
N THR A 100 3.44 -1.98 -6.09
CA THR A 100 3.60 -1.18 -7.31
C THR A 100 2.25 -0.76 -7.86
N LEU A 101 2.22 0.09 -8.88
CA LEU A 101 0.97 0.45 -9.53
C LEU A 101 0.36 -0.75 -10.26
N LEU A 102 1.21 -1.53 -10.96
CA LEU A 102 0.80 -2.69 -11.75
C LEU A 102 0.07 -3.74 -10.91
N ASN A 103 0.57 -4.05 -9.71
CA ASN A 103 -0.09 -5.04 -8.86
C ASN A 103 -1.22 -4.50 -7.99
N SER A 104 -1.21 -3.21 -7.66
CA SER A 104 -2.29 -2.59 -6.88
C SER A 104 -3.60 -2.52 -7.66
N VAL A 105 -3.54 -2.17 -8.95
CA VAL A 105 -4.73 -1.95 -9.80
C VAL A 105 -5.66 -3.17 -9.87
N PRO A 106 -5.23 -4.40 -10.20
CA PRO A 106 -6.15 -5.56 -10.26
C PRO A 106 -6.79 -5.87 -8.91
N LEU A 107 -6.08 -5.68 -7.79
CA LEU A 107 -6.66 -5.86 -6.44
C LEU A 107 -7.76 -4.83 -6.15
N ILE A 108 -7.49 -3.56 -6.46
CA ILE A 108 -8.48 -2.47 -6.30
C ILE A 108 -9.70 -2.72 -7.18
N LEU A 109 -9.50 -3.14 -8.43
CA LEU A 109 -10.59 -3.51 -9.34
C LEU A 109 -11.40 -4.70 -8.82
N GLY A 110 -10.76 -5.71 -8.24
CA GLY A 110 -11.43 -6.83 -7.60
C GLY A 110 -12.36 -6.39 -6.47
N VAL A 111 -11.86 -5.53 -5.58
CA VAL A 111 -12.66 -4.96 -4.48
C VAL A 111 -13.79 -4.07 -5.02
N TRP A 112 -13.55 -3.33 -6.09
CA TRP A 112 -14.58 -2.53 -6.75
C TRP A 112 -15.72 -3.41 -7.28
N ILE A 113 -15.40 -4.51 -7.98
CA ILE A 113 -16.40 -5.49 -8.44
C ILE A 113 -17.18 -6.07 -7.24
N ALA A 114 -16.49 -6.44 -6.17
CA ALA A 114 -17.13 -6.95 -4.96
C ALA A 114 -18.11 -5.93 -4.35
N SER A 115 -17.76 -4.64 -4.34
CA SER A 115 -18.65 -3.58 -3.87
C SER A 115 -19.94 -3.49 -4.69
N LYS A 116 -19.84 -3.65 -6.02
CA LYS A 116 -20.99 -3.65 -6.93
C LYS A 116 -21.89 -4.86 -6.73
N VAL A 117 -21.29 -6.05 -6.60
CA VAL A 117 -22.02 -7.30 -6.32
C VAL A 117 -22.74 -7.23 -4.97
N ALA A 118 -22.09 -6.67 -3.94
CA ALA A 118 -22.69 -6.42 -2.63
C ALA A 118 -23.70 -5.26 -2.60
N ARG A 119 -23.95 -4.59 -3.74
CA ARG A 119 -24.80 -3.39 -3.86
C ARG A 119 -24.42 -2.28 -2.87
N LYS A 120 -23.12 -2.10 -2.64
CA LYS A 120 -22.53 -1.03 -1.81
C LYS A 120 -21.83 0.00 -2.70
N THR A 121 -21.59 1.18 -2.15
CA THR A 121 -20.76 2.18 -2.83
C THR A 121 -19.29 1.77 -2.72
N PHE A 122 -18.48 2.14 -3.71
CA PHE A 122 -17.04 1.91 -3.63
C PHE A 122 -16.41 2.65 -2.45
N GLY A 123 -16.97 3.81 -2.06
CA GLY A 123 -16.54 4.57 -0.88
C GLY A 123 -16.55 3.73 0.40
N SER A 124 -17.58 2.92 0.63
CA SER A 124 -17.64 2.00 1.78
C SER A 124 -16.55 0.92 1.76
N TYR A 125 -16.00 0.59 0.58
CA TYR A 125 -14.99 -0.46 0.39
C TYR A 125 -13.60 0.13 0.11
N SER A 126 -13.47 1.46 0.09
CA SER A 126 -12.22 2.17 -0.25
C SER A 126 -11.05 1.76 0.63
N LEU A 127 -11.23 1.71 1.95
CA LEU A 127 -10.18 1.27 2.89
C LEU A 127 -9.82 -0.20 2.66
N ILE A 128 -10.79 -1.06 2.33
CA ILE A 128 -10.55 -2.46 1.98
C ILE A 128 -9.71 -2.54 0.70
N ALA A 129 -10.01 -1.71 -0.30
CA ALA A 129 -9.27 -1.65 -1.56
C ALA A 129 -7.84 -1.16 -1.37
N LEU A 130 -7.65 -0.09 -0.58
CA LEU A 130 -6.33 0.46 -0.30
C LEU A 130 -5.50 -0.56 0.49
N PHE A 131 -5.92 -0.94 1.70
CA PHE A 131 -5.15 -1.90 2.50
C PHE A 131 -5.02 -3.29 1.85
N GLY A 132 -5.96 -3.64 0.97
CA GLY A 132 -5.92 -4.85 0.16
C GLY A 132 -4.73 -4.95 -0.78
N THR A 133 -4.10 -3.82 -1.17
CA THR A 133 -2.88 -3.83 -1.99
C THR A 133 -1.69 -4.47 -1.27
N ALA A 134 -1.79 -4.78 0.03
CA ALA A 134 -0.84 -5.66 0.72
C ALA A 134 -0.67 -7.02 0.01
N LEU A 135 -1.66 -7.47 -0.77
CA LEU A 135 -1.58 -8.66 -1.61
C LEU A 135 -0.88 -8.42 -2.96
N GLY A 136 -0.37 -7.22 -3.24
CA GLY A 136 0.34 -6.89 -4.48
C GLY A 136 1.45 -7.87 -4.86
N PRO A 137 2.31 -8.32 -3.90
CA PRO A 137 3.28 -9.39 -4.12
C PRO A 137 2.73 -10.67 -4.76
N LEU A 138 1.48 -11.07 -4.44
CA LEU A 138 0.86 -12.26 -5.05
C LEU A 138 0.72 -12.08 -6.56
N VAL A 139 0.31 -10.90 -7.00
CA VAL A 139 0.08 -10.58 -8.41
C VAL A 139 1.39 -10.65 -9.19
N THR A 140 2.42 -9.91 -8.76
CA THR A 140 3.73 -9.92 -9.45
C THR A 140 4.42 -11.26 -9.36
N PHE A 141 4.23 -12.02 -8.27
CA PHE A 141 4.75 -13.39 -8.19
C PHE A 141 4.14 -14.29 -9.26
N VAL A 142 2.81 -14.25 -9.43
CA VAL A 142 2.12 -15.04 -10.47
C VAL A 142 2.55 -14.57 -11.87
N MET A 143 2.73 -13.27 -12.08
CA MET A 143 3.15 -12.72 -13.38
C MET A 143 4.59 -13.09 -13.77
N PHE A 144 5.53 -13.04 -12.82
CA PHE A 144 6.96 -13.02 -13.14
C PHE A 144 7.79 -14.15 -12.50
N SER A 145 7.24 -14.91 -11.53
CA SER A 145 8.00 -15.97 -10.83
C SER A 145 7.57 -17.41 -11.14
N LEU A 146 6.48 -17.62 -11.90
CA LEU A 146 5.98 -18.97 -12.21
C LEU A 146 6.72 -19.68 -13.36
N ASN A 147 7.70 -19.02 -13.99
CA ASN A 147 8.41 -19.51 -15.18
C ASN A 147 7.46 -19.96 -16.31
N LEU A 148 6.32 -19.28 -16.45
CA LEU A 148 5.36 -19.48 -17.53
C LEU A 148 5.59 -18.43 -18.63
N PRO A 149 5.18 -18.70 -19.89
CA PRO A 149 5.20 -17.69 -20.95
C PRO A 149 4.43 -16.44 -20.54
N PHE A 150 4.97 -15.25 -20.84
CA PHE A 150 4.36 -13.97 -20.45
C PHE A 150 2.94 -13.77 -20.98
N SER A 151 2.61 -14.39 -22.12
CA SER A 151 1.26 -14.41 -22.69
C SER A 151 0.22 -15.07 -21.77
N ILE A 152 0.65 -15.98 -20.89
CA ILE A 152 -0.21 -16.70 -19.94
C ILE A 152 -0.06 -16.12 -18.53
N SER A 153 1.17 -15.85 -18.10
CA SER A 153 1.45 -15.44 -16.72
C SER A 153 0.88 -14.05 -16.40
N ILE A 154 0.93 -13.09 -17.35
CA ILE A 154 0.43 -11.74 -17.13
C ILE A 154 -1.10 -11.73 -16.94
N PRO A 155 -1.91 -12.33 -17.84
CA PRO A 155 -3.34 -12.46 -17.60
C PRO A 155 -3.66 -13.23 -16.33
N LEU A 156 -2.92 -14.32 -16.04
CA LEU A 156 -3.13 -15.11 -14.83
C LEU A 156 -2.89 -14.30 -13.56
N GLY A 157 -1.87 -13.45 -13.53
CA GLY A 157 -1.59 -12.54 -12.43
C GLY A 157 -2.66 -11.46 -12.27
N MET A 158 -3.15 -10.89 -13.37
CA MET A 158 -4.28 -9.94 -13.31
C MET A 158 -5.53 -10.62 -12.74
N VAL A 159 -5.85 -11.83 -13.19
CA VAL A 159 -6.99 -12.61 -12.69
C VAL A 159 -6.80 -12.99 -11.23
N SER A 160 -5.60 -13.39 -10.80
CA SER A 160 -5.34 -13.71 -9.40
C SER A 160 -5.50 -12.50 -8.49
N GLY A 161 -5.03 -11.32 -8.92
CA GLY A 161 -5.26 -10.05 -8.23
C GLY A 161 -6.73 -9.66 -8.16
N LEU A 162 -7.46 -9.75 -9.29
CA LEU A 162 -8.90 -9.51 -9.32
C LEU A 162 -9.66 -10.45 -8.39
N ALA A 163 -9.34 -11.75 -8.41
CA ALA A 163 -9.97 -12.75 -7.56
C ALA A 163 -9.67 -12.50 -6.07
N ALA A 164 -8.41 -12.25 -5.73
CA ALA A 164 -7.98 -11.94 -4.36
C ALA A 164 -8.67 -10.66 -3.84
N GLY A 165 -8.72 -9.61 -4.64
CA GLY A 165 -9.44 -8.38 -4.30
C GLY A 165 -10.96 -8.61 -4.17
N PHE A 166 -11.55 -9.45 -5.02
CA PHE A 166 -12.98 -9.75 -4.99
C PHE A 166 -13.41 -10.48 -3.72
N ILE A 167 -12.62 -11.46 -3.25
CA ILE A 167 -12.95 -12.24 -2.04
C ILE A 167 -12.61 -11.48 -0.75
N LEU A 168 -11.70 -10.51 -0.81
CA LEU A 168 -11.15 -9.83 0.37
C LEU A 168 -12.21 -9.21 1.29
N PRO A 169 -13.23 -8.46 0.81
CA PRO A 169 -14.26 -7.91 1.70
C PRO A 169 -15.01 -8.98 2.49
N SER A 170 -15.30 -10.12 1.87
CA SER A 170 -16.01 -11.24 2.51
C SER A 170 -15.14 -11.89 3.60
N VAL A 171 -13.87 -12.15 3.28
CA VAL A 171 -12.89 -12.67 4.26
C VAL A 171 -12.73 -11.69 5.41
N ALA A 172 -12.60 -10.39 5.13
CA ALA A 172 -12.47 -9.36 6.14
C ALA A 172 -13.69 -9.29 7.07
N GLY A 173 -14.90 -9.50 6.55
CA GLY A 173 -16.11 -9.59 7.38
C GLY A 173 -16.04 -10.76 8.37
N SER A 174 -15.65 -11.95 7.90
CA SER A 174 -15.50 -13.14 8.75
C SER A 174 -14.36 -13.00 9.77
N MET A 175 -13.22 -12.43 9.36
CA MET A 175 -12.09 -12.21 10.25
C MET A 175 -12.40 -11.20 11.35
N LEU A 176 -13.17 -10.15 11.04
CA LEU A 176 -13.61 -9.17 12.04
C LEU A 176 -14.42 -9.82 13.16
N GLN A 177 -15.29 -10.77 12.82
CA GLN A 177 -16.05 -11.56 13.79
C GLN A 177 -15.13 -12.49 14.59
N LEU A 178 -14.16 -13.12 13.93
CA LEU A 178 -13.22 -14.03 14.60
C LEU A 178 -12.42 -13.34 15.70
N HIS A 179 -11.88 -12.14 15.41
CA HIS A 179 -11.07 -11.40 16.38
C HIS A 179 -11.87 -10.36 17.18
N GLN A 180 -13.20 -10.30 17.05
CA GLN A 180 -14.11 -9.43 17.81
C GLN A 180 -13.69 -7.94 17.86
N GLY A 181 -13.10 -7.43 16.78
CA GLY A 181 -12.61 -6.04 16.73
C GLY A 181 -11.30 -5.76 17.48
N TYR A 182 -10.67 -6.73 18.16
CA TYR A 182 -9.38 -6.53 18.83
C TYR A 182 -8.21 -6.26 17.87
N ASN A 183 -8.29 -6.73 16.63
CA ASN A 183 -7.33 -6.38 15.59
C ASN A 183 -7.80 -5.13 14.82
N LEU A 184 -7.18 -4.00 15.15
CA LEU A 184 -7.45 -2.72 14.48
C LEU A 184 -7.08 -2.73 12.99
N TYR A 185 -6.11 -3.58 12.58
CA TYR A 185 -5.73 -3.77 11.20
C TYR A 185 -6.28 -5.08 10.60
N ASN A 186 -7.60 -5.26 10.71
CA ASN A 186 -8.32 -6.42 10.19
C ASN A 186 -8.06 -6.72 8.70
N ILE A 187 -7.96 -5.68 7.85
CA ILE A 187 -7.74 -5.90 6.41
C ILE A 187 -6.36 -6.51 6.15
N GLY A 188 -5.31 -6.03 6.83
CA GLY A 188 -3.97 -6.61 6.74
C GLY A 188 -3.93 -8.06 7.20
N PHE A 189 -4.63 -8.36 8.31
CA PHE A 189 -4.79 -9.74 8.79
C PHE A 189 -5.51 -10.63 7.76
N SER A 190 -6.59 -10.13 7.16
CA SER A 190 -7.35 -10.83 6.12
C SER A 190 -6.50 -11.08 4.85
N CYS A 191 -5.69 -10.10 4.46
CA CYS A 191 -4.67 -10.27 3.42
C CYS A 191 -3.67 -11.36 3.79
N GLY A 192 -3.21 -11.40 5.05
CA GLY A 192 -2.36 -12.48 5.56
C GLY A 192 -3.00 -13.86 5.38
N PHE A 193 -4.28 -14.01 5.74
CA PHE A 193 -5.03 -15.26 5.54
C PHE A 193 -5.12 -15.67 4.06
N ILE A 194 -5.49 -14.74 3.18
CA ILE A 194 -5.56 -15.00 1.73
C ILE A 194 -4.18 -15.35 1.18
N GLY A 195 -3.15 -14.62 1.59
CA GLY A 195 -1.77 -14.84 1.18
C GLY A 195 -1.23 -16.20 1.61
N LEU A 196 -1.56 -16.65 2.83
CA LEU A 196 -1.23 -17.99 3.32
C LEU A 196 -1.91 -19.08 2.48
N PHE A 197 -3.18 -18.92 2.13
CA PHE A 197 -3.87 -19.91 1.29
C PHE A 197 -3.25 -19.95 -0.11
N ALA A 198 -3.03 -18.79 -0.73
CA ALA A 198 -2.43 -18.69 -2.06
C ALA A 198 -1.00 -19.26 -2.09
N SER A 199 -0.18 -18.98 -1.07
CA SER A 199 1.18 -19.53 -0.98
C SER A 199 1.17 -21.04 -0.85
N ASN A 200 0.31 -21.61 0.01
CA ASN A 200 0.20 -23.06 0.15
C ASN A 200 -0.29 -23.75 -1.12
N LEU A 201 -1.18 -23.13 -1.89
CA LEU A 201 -1.59 -23.65 -3.21
C LEU A 201 -0.39 -23.70 -4.18
N LEU A 202 0.45 -22.66 -4.18
CA LEU A 202 1.65 -22.60 -5.02
C LEU A 202 2.71 -23.61 -4.58
N ILE A 203 2.85 -23.86 -3.28
CA ILE A 203 3.71 -24.93 -2.73
C ILE A 203 3.20 -26.29 -3.20
N ALA A 204 1.90 -26.58 -3.03
CA ALA A 204 1.29 -27.83 -3.46
C ALA A 204 1.43 -28.08 -4.98
N ALA A 205 1.42 -27.01 -5.78
CA ALA A 205 1.65 -27.08 -7.23
C ALA A 205 3.14 -27.21 -7.63
N ASN A 206 4.08 -27.28 -6.68
CA ASN A 206 5.53 -27.22 -6.93
C ASN A 206 5.97 -25.98 -7.72
N LYS A 207 5.27 -24.84 -7.51
CA LYS A 207 5.53 -23.56 -8.18
C LYS A 207 6.08 -22.49 -7.25
N MET A 208 6.31 -22.82 -5.97
CA MET A 208 6.91 -21.90 -5.01
C MET A 208 8.40 -22.20 -4.86
N GLN A 209 9.24 -21.25 -5.28
CA GLN A 209 10.69 -21.33 -5.09
C GLN A 209 11.07 -21.08 -3.62
N GLY A 210 12.34 -21.27 -3.26
CA GLY A 210 12.87 -20.82 -1.96
C GLY A 210 12.69 -19.31 -1.76
N LEU A 211 12.63 -18.86 -0.50
CA LEU A 211 12.57 -17.43 -0.18
C LEU A 211 13.99 -16.87 -0.19
N THR A 212 14.27 -15.95 -1.11
CA THR A 212 15.54 -15.20 -1.15
C THR A 212 15.31 -13.85 -0.47
N ILE A 213 15.95 -13.62 0.66
CA ILE A 213 15.87 -12.35 1.38
C ILE A 213 16.92 -11.42 0.77
N LEU A 214 16.47 -10.38 0.10
CA LEU A 214 17.35 -9.35 -0.45
C LEU A 214 17.03 -8.04 0.28
N VAL A 215 18.00 -7.55 1.06
CA VAL A 215 17.89 -6.33 1.87
C VAL A 215 19.06 -5.43 1.53
N ASN A 216 18.80 -4.13 1.42
CA ASN A 216 19.83 -3.14 1.24
C ASN A 216 20.46 -2.78 2.59
N GLU A 217 21.72 -3.17 2.79
CA GLU A 217 22.47 -2.86 4.00
C GLU A 217 23.17 -1.49 3.95
N VAL A 218 23.10 -0.79 2.80
CA VAL A 218 23.77 0.49 2.60
C VAL A 218 22.99 1.62 3.29
N PHE A 219 23.68 2.38 4.14
CA PHE A 219 23.11 3.56 4.77
C PHE A 219 22.69 4.60 3.74
N SER A 220 21.46 5.09 3.86
CA SER A 220 20.94 6.17 3.03
C SER A 220 20.54 7.37 3.88
N LEU A 221 21.36 8.42 3.80
CA LEU A 221 21.08 9.70 4.47
C LEU A 221 19.68 10.26 4.13
N PRO A 222 19.18 10.20 2.88
CA PRO A 222 17.85 10.69 2.56
C PRO A 222 16.73 9.97 3.34
N LEU A 223 16.75 8.63 3.41
CA LEU A 223 15.72 7.90 4.17
C LEU A 223 15.85 8.14 5.67
N PHE A 224 17.08 8.16 6.19
CA PHE A 224 17.35 8.42 7.59
C PHE A 224 16.79 9.77 8.07
N LEU A 225 16.88 10.82 7.24
CA LEU A 225 16.33 12.14 7.57
C LEU A 225 14.83 12.24 7.29
N THR A 226 14.36 11.67 6.18
CA THR A 226 12.97 11.89 5.74
C THR A 226 11.95 11.23 6.68
N ILE A 227 12.25 10.05 7.23
CA ILE A 227 11.33 9.33 8.11
C ILE A 227 11.05 10.12 9.41
N PRO A 228 12.06 10.58 10.18
CA PRO A 228 11.82 11.45 11.34
C PRO A 228 11.12 12.77 10.97
N SER A 229 11.49 13.39 9.85
CA SER A 229 10.84 14.62 9.38
C SER A 229 9.35 14.41 9.10
N PHE A 230 8.97 13.27 8.51
CA PHE A 230 7.57 12.91 8.27
C PHE A 230 6.82 12.70 9.59
N SER A 231 7.41 11.97 10.52
CA SER A 231 6.83 11.76 11.86
C SER A 231 6.59 13.11 12.57
N LEU A 232 7.58 14.01 12.53
CA LEU A 232 7.44 15.34 13.10
C LEU A 232 6.33 16.14 12.43
N LEU A 233 6.23 16.10 11.09
CA LEU A 233 5.17 16.80 10.35
C LEU A 233 3.78 16.28 10.71
N LEU A 234 3.62 14.96 10.91
CA LEU A 234 2.37 14.37 11.37
C LEU A 234 2.00 14.84 12.79
N ILE A 235 2.97 14.85 13.71
CA ILE A 235 2.77 15.35 15.08
C ILE A 235 2.38 16.83 15.06
N LEU A 236 3.10 17.66 14.31
CA LEU A 236 2.79 19.09 14.17
C LEU A 236 1.39 19.31 13.58
N THR A 237 1.01 18.52 12.58
CA THR A 237 -0.33 18.62 11.98
C THR A 237 -1.42 18.24 12.98
N ALA A 238 -1.21 17.19 13.78
CA ALA A 238 -2.14 16.82 14.85
C ALA A 238 -2.32 17.95 15.88
N LEU A 239 -1.21 18.57 16.31
CA LEU A 239 -1.22 19.71 17.24
C LEU A 239 -1.96 20.94 16.67
N ILE A 240 -1.87 21.17 15.35
CA ILE A 240 -2.57 22.26 14.67
C ILE A 240 -4.08 22.01 14.59
N ILE A 241 -4.49 20.77 14.31
CA ILE A 241 -5.90 20.40 14.13
C ILE A 241 -6.66 20.42 15.47
N ASP A 242 -6.14 19.74 16.49
CA ASP A 242 -6.87 19.52 17.75
C ASP A 242 -6.47 20.47 18.90
N LYS A 243 -5.42 21.28 18.72
CA LYS A 243 -4.74 22.09 19.73
C LYS A 243 -3.95 21.24 20.76
N PRO A 244 -2.78 21.72 21.24
CA PRO A 244 -1.88 20.91 22.06
C PRO A 244 -2.50 20.32 23.33
N LYS A 245 -3.32 21.10 24.05
CA LYS A 245 -3.95 20.65 25.30
C LYS A 245 -4.87 19.44 25.09
N LYS A 246 -5.67 19.46 24.02
CA LYS A 246 -6.63 18.39 23.72
C LYS A 246 -5.92 17.14 23.17
N CYS A 247 -4.87 17.32 22.37
CA CYS A 247 -4.03 16.20 21.92
C CYS A 247 -3.42 15.46 23.11
N TYR A 248 -2.88 16.19 24.08
CA TYR A 248 -2.24 15.58 25.26
C TYR A 248 -3.23 14.85 26.16
N THR A 249 -4.42 15.41 26.39
CA THR A 249 -5.48 14.71 27.14
C THR A 249 -5.92 13.45 26.44
N GLY A 250 -6.19 13.50 25.12
CA GLY A 250 -6.59 12.32 24.36
C GLY A 250 -5.50 11.24 24.31
N PHE A 251 -4.23 11.63 24.18
CA PHE A 251 -3.12 10.69 24.26
C PHE A 251 -3.05 9.96 25.60
N LYS A 252 -3.26 10.67 26.72
CA LYS A 252 -3.33 10.05 28.05
C LYS A 252 -4.53 9.12 28.22
N GLU A 253 -5.65 9.40 27.57
CA GLU A 253 -6.84 8.54 27.63
C GLU A 253 -6.62 7.21 26.89
N ILE A 254 -5.91 7.21 25.76
CA ILE A 254 -5.58 5.99 25.00
C ILE A 254 -4.62 5.07 25.77
N GLN A 255 -3.80 5.61 26.67
CA GLN A 255 -2.84 4.84 27.46
C GLN A 255 -3.43 4.17 28.71
N LYS A 256 -4.69 4.47 29.05
CA LYS A 256 -5.39 3.86 30.18
C LYS A 256 -6.10 2.59 29.73
#